data_AF-A0A1V6BWA3-F1
#
_entry.id   AF-A0A1V6BWA3-F1
#
_cell.length_a   1.000
_cell.length_b   1.000
_cell.length_c   1.000
_cell.angle_alpha   90.00
_cell.angle_beta   90.00
_cell.angle_gamma   90.00
#
_symmetry.space_group_name_H-M   'P 1'
#
loop_
_entity.id
_entity.type
_entity.pdbx_description
1 polymer ?
#
loop_
_entity_poly.entity_id
_entity_poly.type
_entity_poly.pdbx_seq_one_letter_code
_entity_poly.pdbx_strand_id
1 'polypeptide(L)'
;MTHMNLKYIEPNELLLDSFKLGKKIYESGFIPTRAISLWRGGTPIGLGVGEYFRLKGRLINHTTVATASYSGINASGEVIIKGLEHLIEVVASEDNLLIIDDIYDSSSTVNAIIETIKKSARMNTPGNIVVGCIHYKKRKRNFEHNVVYIEEIDDNVWLSYPHEISDLVDPKDKDDKNIYNKSPEIHSIVTQNNIYETENISINSNYFYCSLESILIDSLKLASNIYHSGYRPDFLIALWPGGISSGISIHEFFKYKEKKGEAGFKAPDHISINTSLSDFSYKSNIIGIKYLEDNINFDDKILIVNTEFASGRLVNQTIDKLKEILKRNITLENIKVASIYYYPNEDATRATNPTFNSPHYFLKKTNATAIFPQQIHRLLNPERELETLFPQLKKIIYG
;
A
#
# COMPACT_ATOMS: atom_id res chain seq x y z
N MET A 1 -21.65 -29.83 -1.61
CA MET A 1 -20.50 -28.91 -1.46
C MET A 1 -20.47 -28.04 -2.69
N THR A 2 -20.76 -26.75 -2.57
CA THR A 2 -20.57 -25.79 -3.66
C THR A 2 -19.07 -25.72 -3.93
N HIS A 3 -18.64 -26.09 -5.13
CA HIS A 3 -17.24 -25.91 -5.55
C HIS A 3 -16.91 -24.41 -5.49
N MET A 4 -15.92 -24.06 -4.68
CA MET A 4 -15.37 -22.70 -4.62
C MET A 4 -14.45 -22.52 -5.84
N ASN A 5 -14.68 -21.47 -6.63
CA ASN A 5 -13.90 -21.18 -7.83
C ASN A 5 -12.87 -20.09 -7.52
N LEU A 6 -11.59 -20.36 -7.75
CA LEU A 6 -10.52 -19.39 -7.46
C LEU A 6 -10.24 -18.56 -8.73
N LYS A 7 -10.38 -17.22 -8.63
CA LYS A 7 -10.04 -16.27 -9.69
C LYS A 7 -8.83 -15.46 -9.23
N TYR A 8 -7.73 -15.57 -9.98
CA TYR A 8 -6.54 -14.74 -9.75
C TYR A 8 -6.73 -13.39 -10.43
N ILE A 9 -6.47 -12.32 -9.67
CA ILE A 9 -6.49 -10.95 -10.20
C ILE A 9 -5.05 -10.53 -10.48
N GLU A 10 -4.83 -9.98 -11.67
CA GLU A 10 -3.52 -9.55 -12.13
C GLU A 10 -3.18 -8.12 -11.65
N PRO A 11 -1.89 -7.78 -11.43
CA PRO A 11 -1.49 -6.45 -10.97
C PRO A 11 -1.97 -5.32 -11.88
N ASN A 12 -1.84 -5.49 -13.20
CA ASN A 12 -2.25 -4.48 -14.17
C ASN A 12 -3.78 -4.40 -14.30
N GLU A 13 -4.51 -5.51 -14.14
CA GLU A 13 -5.98 -5.52 -14.12
C GLU A 13 -6.50 -4.70 -12.93
N LEU A 14 -6.00 -4.98 -11.73
CA LEU A 14 -6.40 -4.27 -10.51
C LEU A 14 -6.11 -2.77 -10.60
N LEU A 15 -4.97 -2.41 -11.17
CA LEU A 15 -4.61 -1.01 -11.42
C LEU A 15 -5.60 -0.34 -12.37
N LEU A 16 -5.88 -0.95 -13.52
CA LEU A 16 -6.82 -0.38 -14.49
C LEU A 16 -8.20 -0.20 -13.85
N ASP A 17 -8.65 -1.16 -13.06
CA ASP A 17 -9.94 -1.08 -12.35
C ASP A 17 -9.94 0.00 -11.27
N SER A 18 -8.81 0.25 -10.59
CA SER A 18 -8.70 1.38 -9.66
C SER A 18 -8.86 2.75 -10.34
N PHE A 19 -8.32 2.92 -11.55
CA PHE A 19 -8.53 4.13 -12.36
C PHE A 19 -9.96 4.21 -12.91
N LYS A 20 -10.57 3.08 -13.30
CA LYS A 20 -11.99 3.04 -13.68
C LYS A 20 -12.88 3.43 -12.51
N LEU A 21 -12.54 3.01 -11.29
CA LEU A 21 -13.27 3.38 -10.08
C LEU A 21 -13.15 4.88 -9.85
N GLY A 22 -11.94 5.43 -9.95
CA GLY A 22 -11.72 6.88 -9.90
C GLY A 22 -12.56 7.65 -10.92
N LYS A 23 -12.56 7.19 -12.18
CA LYS A 23 -13.41 7.74 -13.26
C LYS A 23 -14.90 7.69 -12.92
N LYS A 24 -15.40 6.52 -12.52
CA LYS A 24 -16.81 6.30 -12.19
C LYS A 24 -17.27 7.20 -11.04
N ILE A 25 -16.45 7.34 -10.01
CA ILE A 25 -16.73 8.24 -8.88
C ILE A 25 -16.73 9.70 -9.35
N TYR A 26 -15.71 10.13 -10.09
CA TYR A 26 -15.61 11.50 -10.61
C TYR A 26 -16.81 11.87 -11.51
N GLU A 27 -17.19 10.99 -12.44
CA GLU A 27 -18.30 11.20 -13.38
C GLU A 27 -19.68 11.18 -12.69
N SER A 28 -19.80 10.57 -11.50
CA SER A 28 -21.02 10.66 -10.69
C SER A 28 -21.28 12.06 -10.11
N GLY A 29 -20.29 12.96 -10.19
CA GLY A 29 -20.34 14.30 -9.57
C GLY A 29 -19.88 14.32 -8.11
N PHE A 30 -19.56 13.17 -7.50
CA PHE A 30 -18.99 13.10 -6.17
C PHE A 30 -17.48 13.45 -6.21
N ILE A 31 -17.11 14.58 -5.62
CA ILE A 31 -15.73 15.04 -5.53
C ILE A 31 -15.28 14.95 -4.06
N PRO A 32 -14.50 13.93 -3.68
CA PRO A 32 -14.01 13.78 -2.31
C PRO A 32 -13.03 14.88 -1.94
N THR A 33 -13.22 15.47 -0.76
CA THR A 33 -12.21 16.33 -0.11
C THR A 33 -11.26 15.49 0.74
N ARG A 34 -11.76 14.34 1.22
CA ARG A 34 -11.02 13.37 2.03
C ARG A 34 -11.26 11.96 1.53
N ALA A 35 -10.23 11.12 1.64
CA ALA A 35 -10.35 9.70 1.40
C ALA A 35 -9.63 8.90 2.48
N ILE A 36 -10.17 7.72 2.79
CA ILE A 36 -9.47 6.68 3.54
C ILE A 36 -9.44 5.40 2.73
N SER A 37 -8.26 4.80 2.62
CA SER A 37 -8.13 3.43 2.10
C SER A 37 -8.04 2.45 3.26
N LEU A 38 -8.83 1.37 3.18
CA LEU A 38 -8.77 0.31 4.16
C LEU A 38 -7.47 -0.49 3.98
N TRP A 39 -6.68 -0.51 5.03
CA TRP A 39 -5.41 -1.22 5.07
C TRP A 39 -5.68 -2.72 5.26
N ARG A 40 -5.14 -3.61 4.42
CA ARG A 40 -4.17 -3.37 3.34
C ARG A 40 -4.81 -3.24 1.95
N GLY A 41 -5.86 -4.02 1.70
CA GLY A 41 -6.39 -4.28 0.36
C GLY A 41 -6.92 -3.06 -0.39
N GLY A 42 -7.53 -2.11 0.30
CA GLY A 42 -8.00 -0.85 -0.29
C GLY A 42 -6.89 0.13 -0.68
N THR A 43 -5.63 -0.09 -0.29
CA THR A 43 -4.55 0.88 -0.54
C THR A 43 -4.05 0.95 -1.98
N PRO A 44 -3.78 -0.17 -2.69
CA PRO A 44 -3.43 -0.08 -4.11
C PRO A 44 -4.55 0.53 -4.94
N ILE A 45 -5.81 0.27 -4.55
CA ILE A 45 -7.01 0.85 -5.19
C ILE A 45 -7.05 2.35 -4.98
N GLY A 46 -6.86 2.77 -3.74
CA GLY A 46 -6.85 4.18 -3.39
C GLY A 46 -5.76 4.96 -4.12
N LEU A 47 -4.59 4.37 -4.34
CA LEU A 47 -3.51 5.03 -5.09
C LEU A 47 -3.94 5.37 -6.53
N GLY A 48 -4.60 4.44 -7.23
CA GLY A 48 -5.10 4.71 -8.58
C GLY A 48 -6.29 5.67 -8.61
N VAL A 49 -7.21 5.57 -7.65
CA VAL A 49 -8.32 6.52 -7.49
C VAL A 49 -7.78 7.93 -7.25
N GLY A 50 -6.86 8.09 -6.28
CA GLY A 50 -6.25 9.38 -5.96
C GLY A 50 -5.50 9.97 -7.14
N GLU A 51 -4.77 9.15 -7.88
CA GLU A 51 -4.04 9.58 -9.07
C GLU A 51 -4.97 10.02 -10.21
N TYR A 52 -6.08 9.31 -10.42
CA TYR A 52 -7.09 9.74 -11.38
C TYR A 52 -7.62 11.15 -11.05
N PHE A 53 -8.01 11.39 -9.80
CA PHE A 53 -8.48 12.71 -9.36
C PHE A 53 -7.42 13.79 -9.53
N ARG A 54 -6.15 13.47 -9.22
CA ARG A 54 -5.02 14.39 -9.42
C ARG A 54 -4.87 14.80 -10.88
N LEU A 55 -4.99 13.86 -11.82
CA LEU A 55 -4.96 14.13 -13.27
C LEU A 55 -6.16 14.98 -13.74
N LYS A 56 -7.26 15.00 -12.99
CA LYS A 56 -8.39 15.92 -13.18
C LYS A 56 -8.26 17.23 -12.40
N GLY A 57 -7.08 17.53 -11.85
CA GLY A 57 -6.80 18.76 -11.10
C GLY A 57 -7.44 18.80 -9.71
N ARG A 58 -7.78 17.64 -9.13
CA ARG A 58 -8.38 17.53 -7.79
C ARG A 58 -7.42 16.80 -6.86
N LEU A 59 -6.99 17.49 -5.81
CA LEU A 59 -6.22 16.87 -4.73
C LEU A 59 -7.16 16.37 -3.64
N ILE A 60 -6.91 15.15 -3.16
CA ILE A 60 -7.67 14.52 -2.08
C ILE A 60 -6.76 14.36 -0.87
N ASN A 61 -7.23 14.75 0.31
CA ASN A 61 -6.54 14.42 1.56
C ASN A 61 -6.76 12.93 1.86
N HIS A 62 -5.81 12.10 1.46
CA HIS A 62 -5.96 10.65 1.44
C HIS A 62 -5.03 9.97 2.43
N THR A 63 -5.61 9.24 3.38
CA THR A 63 -4.89 8.46 4.40
C THR A 63 -5.27 6.99 4.39
N THR A 64 -4.55 6.17 5.15
CA THR A 64 -4.86 4.75 5.33
C THR A 64 -5.40 4.47 6.72
N VAL A 65 -6.40 3.59 6.81
CA VAL A 65 -6.98 3.16 8.08
C VAL A 65 -6.93 1.64 8.16
N ALA A 66 -6.34 1.09 9.22
CA ALA A 66 -6.31 -0.35 9.44
C ALA A 66 -7.42 -0.78 10.38
N THR A 67 -8.07 -1.89 10.07
CA THR A 67 -9.00 -2.55 10.99
C THR A 67 -8.33 -3.82 11.50
N ALA A 68 -8.31 -3.97 12.82
CA ALA A 68 -7.90 -5.20 13.49
C ALA A 68 -9.15 -5.80 14.14
N SER A 69 -9.48 -7.04 13.78
CA SER A 69 -10.46 -7.84 14.50
C SER A 69 -9.72 -8.74 15.49
N TYR A 70 -10.16 -8.78 16.76
CA TYR A 70 -9.74 -9.84 17.67
C TYR A 70 -10.41 -11.15 17.22
N SER A 71 -9.71 -11.97 16.44
CA SER A 71 -10.12 -13.33 16.11
C SER A 71 -9.75 -14.29 17.25
N GLY A 72 -10.35 -14.08 18.43
CA GLY A 72 -10.42 -15.10 19.48
C GLY A 72 -11.64 -15.99 19.24
N ILE A 73 -11.49 -17.31 19.39
CA ILE A 73 -12.47 -18.37 19.07
C ILE A 73 -13.87 -18.22 19.73
N ASN A 74 -14.13 -17.20 20.54
CA ASN A 74 -15.45 -16.98 21.17
C ASN A 74 -15.80 -15.51 21.49
N ALA A 75 -15.36 -14.53 20.70
CA ALA A 75 -15.79 -13.15 20.91
C ALA A 75 -16.33 -12.53 19.62
N SER A 76 -17.53 -11.96 19.70
CA SER A 76 -17.95 -10.82 18.88
C SER A 76 -16.97 -9.68 19.17
N GLY A 77 -15.79 -9.73 18.53
CA GLY A 77 -14.67 -8.85 18.81
C GLY A 77 -14.97 -7.43 18.37
N GLU A 78 -14.79 -6.48 19.28
CA GLU A 78 -14.79 -5.06 18.96
C GLU A 78 -13.73 -4.80 17.88
N VAL A 79 -14.13 -4.19 16.76
CA VAL A 79 -13.21 -3.86 15.66
C VAL A 79 -12.34 -2.69 16.14
N ILE A 80 -11.04 -2.93 16.31
CA ILE A 80 -10.09 -1.87 16.63
C ILE A 80 -9.71 -1.19 15.32
N ILE A 81 -9.97 0.10 15.23
CA ILE A 81 -9.65 0.90 14.05
C ILE A 81 -8.40 1.72 14.38
N LYS A 82 -7.33 1.49 13.64
CA LYS A 82 -6.03 2.17 13.76
C LYS A 82 -5.88 3.20 12.65
N GLY A 83 -5.33 4.37 12.94
CA GLY A 83 -5.01 5.40 11.94
C GLY A 83 -6.19 6.31 11.58
N LEU A 84 -7.33 6.16 12.27
CA LEU A 84 -8.49 7.04 12.10
C LEU A 84 -8.31 8.37 12.83
N GLU A 85 -7.41 8.45 13.82
CA GLU A 85 -7.22 9.59 14.71
C GLU A 85 -6.98 10.87 13.92
N HIS A 86 -6.09 10.82 12.94
CA HIS A 86 -5.82 11.98 12.10
C HIS A 86 -7.07 12.43 11.33
N LEU A 87 -7.85 11.52 10.76
CA LEU A 87 -9.10 11.87 10.08
C LEU A 87 -10.05 12.60 11.05
N ILE A 88 -10.24 12.06 12.26
CA ILE A 88 -11.12 12.64 13.27
C ILE A 88 -10.69 14.07 13.66
N GLU A 89 -9.38 14.33 13.75
CA GLU A 89 -8.84 15.65 14.09
C GLU A 89 -9.13 16.72 13.05
N VAL A 90 -9.25 16.35 11.77
CA VAL A 90 -9.28 17.30 10.65
C VAL A 90 -10.60 17.33 9.89
N VAL A 91 -11.47 16.35 10.08
CA VAL A 91 -12.72 16.22 9.33
C VAL A 91 -13.74 17.29 9.74
N ALA A 92 -14.54 17.74 8.78
CA ALA A 92 -15.64 18.67 8.97
C ALA A 92 -16.94 18.14 8.33
N SER A 93 -18.08 18.72 8.71
CA SER A 93 -19.41 18.26 8.26
C SER A 93 -19.63 18.42 6.74
N GLU A 94 -18.96 19.40 6.16
CA GLU A 94 -18.96 19.78 4.75
C GLU A 94 -17.99 18.94 3.89
N ASP A 95 -17.17 18.08 4.51
CA ASP A 95 -16.30 17.18 3.78
C ASP A 95 -17.12 16.12 3.01
N ASN A 96 -16.64 15.79 1.81
CA ASN A 96 -17.04 14.61 1.09
C ASN A 96 -16.02 13.50 1.39
N LEU A 97 -16.44 12.48 2.13
CA LEU A 97 -15.56 11.37 2.54
C LEU A 97 -15.72 10.17 1.62
N LEU A 98 -14.62 9.75 1.01
CA LEU A 98 -14.53 8.49 0.26
C LEU A 98 -13.85 7.40 1.10
N ILE A 99 -14.51 6.27 1.29
CA ILE A 99 -13.93 5.07 1.91
C ILE A 99 -13.60 4.08 0.78
N ILE A 100 -12.37 3.58 0.70
CA ILE A 100 -11.91 2.76 -0.42
C ILE A 100 -11.47 1.38 0.07
N ASP A 101 -11.99 0.33 -0.55
CA ASP A 101 -11.59 -1.07 -0.31
C ASP A 101 -11.38 -1.83 -1.63
N ASP A 102 -10.80 -3.02 -1.59
CA ASP A 102 -10.70 -3.90 -2.77
C ASP A 102 -12.01 -4.66 -3.05
N ILE A 103 -12.65 -5.16 -2.00
CA ILE A 103 -13.91 -5.90 -2.07
C ILE A 103 -14.90 -5.48 -0.98
N TYR A 104 -16.14 -5.21 -1.40
CA TYR A 104 -17.26 -5.09 -0.47
C TYR A 104 -17.91 -6.47 -0.28
N ASP A 105 -17.49 -7.19 0.77
CA ASP A 105 -18.18 -8.39 1.26
C ASP A 105 -19.10 -8.02 2.43
N SER A 106 -18.68 -8.13 3.70
CA SER A 106 -19.65 -8.20 4.82
C SER A 106 -20.29 -6.94 5.36
N SER A 107 -20.10 -5.77 4.75
CA SER A 107 -20.49 -4.42 5.22
C SER A 107 -20.04 -4.04 6.65
N SER A 108 -19.76 -5.01 7.52
CA SER A 108 -19.45 -4.86 8.93
C SER A 108 -18.24 -3.96 9.17
N THR A 109 -17.15 -4.15 8.41
CA THR A 109 -15.95 -3.32 8.50
C THR A 109 -16.26 -1.86 8.19
N VAL A 110 -16.93 -1.60 7.07
CA VAL A 110 -17.27 -0.25 6.61
C VAL A 110 -18.24 0.42 7.60
N ASN A 111 -19.25 -0.32 8.05
CA ASN A 111 -20.23 0.18 9.02
C ASN A 111 -19.56 0.51 10.36
N ALA A 112 -18.66 -0.36 10.86
CA ALA A 112 -17.92 -0.10 12.09
C ALA A 112 -17.05 1.17 11.98
N ILE A 113 -16.44 1.41 10.81
CA ILE A 113 -15.68 2.63 10.56
C ILE A 113 -16.59 3.85 10.56
N ILE A 114 -17.70 3.82 9.83
CA ILE A 114 -18.63 4.94 9.74
C ILE A 114 -19.23 5.27 11.11
N GLU A 115 -19.62 4.27 11.89
CA GLU A 115 -20.12 4.48 13.26
C GLU A 115 -19.04 5.03 14.19
N THR A 116 -17.80 4.60 14.04
CA THR A 116 -16.67 5.17 14.81
C THR A 116 -16.40 6.62 14.43
N ILE A 117 -16.49 6.96 13.15
CA ILE A 117 -16.39 8.35 12.67
C ILE A 117 -17.53 9.19 13.27
N LYS A 118 -18.79 8.73 13.17
CA LYS A 118 -19.95 9.42 13.74
C LYS A 118 -19.78 9.70 15.24
N LYS A 119 -19.36 8.68 16.00
CA LYS A 119 -19.15 8.78 17.45
C LYS A 119 -18.04 9.75 17.82
N SER A 120 -16.94 9.72 17.07
CA SER A 120 -15.71 10.46 17.39
C SER A 120 -15.74 11.91 16.88
N ALA A 121 -16.15 12.12 15.63
CA ALA A 121 -16.25 13.44 15.01
C ALA A 121 -17.51 14.22 15.43
N ARG A 122 -18.57 13.52 15.88
CA ARG A 122 -19.83 14.13 16.35
C ARG A 122 -20.41 15.09 15.30
N MET A 123 -20.57 16.38 15.62
CA MET A 123 -21.10 17.39 14.69
C MET A 123 -20.20 17.61 13.47
N ASN A 124 -18.94 17.21 13.53
CA ASN A 124 -18.01 17.30 12.41
C ASN A 124 -18.06 16.07 11.48
N THR A 125 -18.98 15.13 11.71
CA THR A 125 -19.13 13.97 10.82
C THR A 125 -19.48 14.44 9.41
N PRO A 126 -18.76 13.97 8.37
CA PRO A 126 -19.09 14.27 6.97
C PRO A 126 -20.56 13.96 6.67
N GLY A 127 -21.27 14.94 6.11
CA GLY A 127 -22.65 14.76 5.66
C GLY A 127 -22.79 13.83 4.46
N ASN A 128 -21.70 13.62 3.71
CA ASN A 128 -21.67 12.80 2.51
C ASN A 128 -20.52 11.80 2.56
N ILE A 129 -20.88 10.52 2.73
CA ILE A 129 -19.93 9.39 2.79
C ILE A 129 -20.26 8.43 1.65
N VAL A 130 -19.25 8.14 0.82
CA VAL A 130 -19.33 7.19 -0.29
C VAL A 130 -18.29 6.09 -0.08
N VAL A 131 -18.64 4.86 -0.43
CA VAL A 131 -17.75 3.70 -0.39
C VAL A 131 -17.42 3.33 -1.84
N GLY A 132 -16.14 3.22 -2.16
CA GLY A 132 -15.63 2.76 -3.45
C GLY A 132 -14.95 1.40 -3.31
N CYS A 133 -15.30 0.43 -4.14
CA CYS A 133 -14.59 -0.84 -4.21
C CYS A 133 -14.43 -1.34 -5.65
N ILE A 134 -13.51 -2.28 -5.88
CA ILE A 134 -13.42 -2.92 -7.20
C ILE A 134 -14.52 -3.97 -7.32
N HIS A 135 -14.57 -4.89 -6.37
CA HIS A 135 -15.47 -6.04 -6.41
C HIS A 135 -16.57 -5.93 -5.36
N TYR A 136 -17.74 -6.47 -5.68
CA TYR A 136 -18.87 -6.52 -4.77
C TYR A 136 -19.56 -7.90 -4.80
N LYS A 137 -19.89 -8.46 -3.64
CA LYS A 137 -20.51 -9.80 -3.49
C LYS A 137 -22.03 -9.75 -3.56
N LYS A 138 -22.62 -10.45 -4.53
CA LYS A 138 -24.06 -10.35 -4.90
C LYS A 138 -25.05 -10.53 -3.75
N ARG A 139 -24.80 -11.41 -2.76
CA ARG A 139 -25.75 -11.64 -1.65
C ARG A 139 -25.97 -10.45 -0.71
N LYS A 140 -25.22 -9.35 -0.85
CA LYS A 140 -25.22 -8.24 0.13
C LYS A 140 -25.73 -6.92 -0.45
N ARG A 141 -26.86 -6.98 -1.19
CA ARG A 141 -27.42 -5.82 -1.92
C ARG A 141 -28.07 -4.77 -1.02
N ASN A 142 -28.04 -4.99 0.29
CA ASN A 142 -28.52 -4.03 1.27
C ASN A 142 -27.39 -3.07 1.61
N PHE A 143 -27.18 -2.10 0.73
CA PHE A 143 -26.25 -1.01 1.01
C PHE A 143 -26.88 -0.03 2.00
N GLU A 144 -26.31 0.06 3.21
CA GLU A 144 -26.68 1.11 4.18
C GLU A 144 -26.11 2.48 3.77
N HIS A 145 -25.13 2.48 2.85
CA HIS A 145 -24.38 3.64 2.39
C HIS A 145 -24.27 3.65 0.86
N ASN A 146 -23.93 4.79 0.25
CA ASN A 146 -23.73 4.83 -1.19
C ASN A 146 -22.45 4.05 -1.57
N VAL A 147 -22.59 2.98 -2.35
CA VAL A 147 -21.48 2.12 -2.78
C VAL A 147 -21.30 2.18 -4.30
N VAL A 148 -20.09 2.57 -4.73
CA VAL A 148 -19.66 2.56 -6.12
C VAL A 148 -18.69 1.39 -6.32
N TYR A 149 -19.03 0.48 -7.22
CA TYR A 149 -18.22 -0.70 -7.53
C TYR A 149 -17.95 -0.87 -9.04
N ILE A 150 -16.97 -1.69 -9.41
CA ILE A 150 -16.63 -2.00 -10.81
C ILE A 150 -17.27 -3.31 -11.27
N GLU A 151 -17.12 -4.39 -10.52
CA GLU A 151 -17.58 -5.74 -10.91
C GLU A 151 -18.41 -6.40 -9.79
N GLU A 152 -19.53 -7.02 -10.16
CA GLU A 152 -20.26 -7.94 -9.26
C GLU A 152 -19.69 -9.35 -9.38
N ILE A 153 -19.38 -9.98 -8.25
CA ILE A 153 -18.79 -11.31 -8.17
C ILE A 153 -19.74 -12.26 -7.45
N ASP A 154 -19.85 -13.49 -7.97
CA ASP A 154 -20.62 -14.56 -7.35
C ASP A 154 -20.02 -14.99 -6.01
N ASP A 155 -20.86 -15.42 -5.07
CA ASP A 155 -20.41 -15.72 -3.70
C ASP A 155 -19.43 -16.89 -3.64
N ASN A 156 -19.56 -17.85 -4.54
CA ASN A 156 -18.68 -19.02 -4.64
C ASN A 156 -17.33 -18.74 -5.31
N VAL A 157 -17.07 -17.51 -5.79
CA VAL A 157 -15.78 -17.14 -6.38
C VAL A 157 -14.85 -16.56 -5.32
N TRP A 158 -13.74 -17.21 -5.04
CA TRP A 158 -12.68 -16.62 -4.21
C TRP A 158 -11.76 -15.79 -5.10
N LEU A 159 -11.57 -14.51 -4.76
CA LEU A 159 -10.62 -13.63 -5.46
C LEU A 159 -9.26 -13.73 -4.78
N SER A 160 -8.20 -13.85 -5.57
CA SER A 160 -6.83 -13.79 -5.06
C SER A 160 -6.12 -12.58 -5.66
N TYR A 161 -6.02 -11.53 -4.85
CA TYR A 161 -5.39 -10.28 -5.26
C TYR A 161 -3.86 -10.39 -5.31
N PRO A 162 -3.18 -9.50 -6.05
CA PRO A 162 -1.71 -9.38 -6.03
C PRO A 162 -1.13 -9.17 -4.62
N HIS A 163 -1.90 -8.53 -3.72
CA HIS A 163 -1.50 -8.25 -2.34
C HIS A 163 -1.84 -9.35 -1.33
N GLU A 164 -2.17 -10.56 -1.80
CA GLU A 164 -2.63 -11.70 -0.96
C GLU A 164 -1.95 -13.03 -1.32
N ILE A 165 -0.68 -13.00 -1.72
CA ILE A 165 0.06 -14.20 -2.12
C ILE A 165 0.06 -15.26 -1.02
N SER A 166 0.27 -14.86 0.23
CA SER A 166 0.35 -15.79 1.34
C SER A 166 -0.99 -16.45 1.68
N ASP A 167 -2.11 -15.89 1.22
CA ASP A 167 -3.44 -16.45 1.48
C ASP A 167 -3.76 -17.64 0.56
N LEU A 168 -2.92 -17.86 -0.46
CA LEU A 168 -2.93 -19.07 -1.28
C LEU A 168 -2.16 -20.25 -0.66
N VAL A 169 -1.46 -20.05 0.46
CA VAL A 169 -0.72 -21.11 1.13
C VAL A 169 -1.68 -22.07 1.82
N ASP A 170 -1.64 -23.33 1.40
CA ASP A 170 -2.25 -24.46 2.12
C ASP A 170 -1.15 -25.25 2.82
N PRO A 171 -1.16 -25.37 4.17
CA PRO A 171 -0.21 -26.21 4.89
C PRO A 171 -0.16 -27.67 4.43
N LYS A 172 -1.23 -28.17 3.80
CA LYS A 172 -1.32 -29.53 3.24
C LYS A 172 -0.74 -29.63 1.83
N ASP A 173 -0.66 -28.51 1.10
CA ASP A 173 -0.07 -28.46 -0.23
C ASP A 173 1.41 -28.10 -0.14
N LYS A 174 2.27 -29.12 -0.21
CA LYS A 174 3.72 -28.94 -0.18
C LYS A 174 4.26 -28.24 -1.43
N ASP A 175 3.54 -28.36 -2.55
CA ASP A 175 4.00 -27.86 -3.85
C ASP A 175 3.52 -26.43 -4.13
N ASP A 176 2.69 -25.85 -3.27
CA ASP A 176 2.10 -24.51 -3.44
C ASP A 176 1.44 -24.31 -4.82
N LYS A 177 0.61 -25.27 -5.25
CA LYS A 177 0.01 -25.29 -6.59
C LYS A 177 -0.84 -24.06 -6.86
N ASN A 178 -1.52 -23.52 -5.87
CA ASN A 178 -2.29 -22.28 -6.03
C ASN A 178 -1.39 -21.08 -6.33
N ILE A 179 -0.22 -20.98 -5.70
CA ILE A 179 0.74 -19.91 -6.00
C ILE A 179 1.34 -20.15 -7.39
N TYR A 180 1.70 -21.39 -7.74
CA TYR A 180 2.19 -21.74 -9.08
C TYR A 180 1.17 -21.39 -10.17
N ASN A 181 -0.10 -21.70 -9.95
CA ASN A 181 -1.20 -21.39 -10.87
C ASN A 181 -1.47 -19.88 -10.96
N LYS A 182 -1.24 -19.12 -9.88
CA LYS A 182 -1.29 -17.66 -9.92
C LYS A 182 -0.13 -17.10 -10.75
N SER A 183 1.09 -17.54 -10.47
CA SER A 183 2.28 -17.15 -11.23
C SER A 183 3.44 -18.10 -10.92
N PRO A 184 3.96 -18.82 -11.93
CA PRO A 184 5.16 -19.63 -11.78
C PRO A 184 6.38 -18.83 -11.32
N GLU A 185 6.49 -17.55 -11.70
CA GLU A 185 7.59 -16.68 -11.26
C GLU A 185 7.48 -16.35 -9.77
N ILE A 186 6.29 -15.95 -9.30
CA ILE A 186 6.05 -15.69 -7.86
C ILE A 186 6.34 -16.95 -7.06
N HIS A 187 5.83 -18.10 -7.51
CA HIS A 187 6.07 -19.40 -6.89
C HIS A 187 7.57 -19.70 -6.78
N SER A 188 8.32 -19.54 -7.86
CA SER A 188 9.77 -19.72 -7.88
C SER A 188 10.48 -18.82 -6.85
N ILE A 189 10.15 -17.53 -6.80
CA ILE A 189 10.76 -16.57 -5.88
C ILE A 189 10.49 -16.95 -4.41
N VAL A 190 9.23 -17.25 -4.06
CA VAL A 190 8.85 -17.50 -2.66
C VAL A 190 9.30 -18.88 -2.17
N THR A 191 9.44 -19.87 -3.06
CA THR A 191 9.82 -21.25 -2.69
C THR A 191 11.32 -21.50 -2.71
N GLN A 192 12.05 -21.01 -3.72
CA GLN A 192 13.44 -21.40 -3.95
C GLN A 192 14.45 -20.72 -3.03
N ASN A 193 14.05 -19.65 -2.33
CA ASN A 193 14.94 -18.92 -1.42
C ASN A 193 16.25 -18.46 -2.10
N ASN A 194 16.13 -17.87 -3.29
CA ASN A 194 17.30 -17.35 -4.00
C ASN A 194 17.75 -15.99 -3.45
N ILE A 195 19.05 -15.70 -3.52
CA ILE A 195 19.59 -14.35 -3.36
C ILE A 195 19.73 -13.75 -4.76
N TYR A 196 19.23 -12.53 -4.93
CA TYR A 196 19.23 -11.80 -6.19
C TYR A 196 20.31 -10.73 -6.17
N GLU A 197 21.18 -10.73 -7.17
CA GLU A 197 22.25 -9.74 -7.30
C GLU A 197 21.72 -8.34 -7.61
N THR A 198 22.48 -7.33 -7.23
CA THR A 198 22.17 -5.94 -7.56
C THR A 198 22.48 -5.66 -9.03
N GLU A 199 21.51 -5.10 -9.74
CA GLU A 199 21.63 -4.66 -11.13
C GLU A 199 22.01 -3.17 -11.18
N ASN A 200 22.90 -2.80 -12.13
CA ASN A 200 23.17 -1.40 -12.46
C ASN A 200 22.48 -1.07 -13.78
N ILE A 201 21.50 -0.16 -13.74
CA ILE A 201 20.67 0.20 -14.89
C ILE A 201 21.00 1.63 -15.30
N SER A 202 21.49 1.78 -16.53
CA SER A 202 21.72 3.10 -17.15
C SER A 202 20.54 3.48 -18.02
N ILE A 203 19.88 4.58 -17.68
CA ILE A 203 18.73 5.15 -18.38
C ILE A 203 19.18 6.41 -19.13
N ASN A 204 18.83 6.49 -20.41
CA ASN A 204 19.11 7.64 -21.28
C ASN A 204 17.98 8.69 -21.21
N SER A 205 17.53 9.01 -20.01
CA SER A 205 16.44 9.96 -19.71
C SER A 205 16.53 10.37 -18.24
N ASN A 206 15.88 11.46 -17.85
CA ASN A 206 15.78 11.89 -16.44
C ASN A 206 14.88 10.96 -15.61
N TYR A 207 13.98 10.24 -16.26
CA TYR A 207 13.09 9.28 -15.60
C TYR A 207 12.81 8.07 -16.48
N PHE A 208 12.28 7.01 -15.86
CA PHE A 208 11.75 5.82 -16.53
C PHE A 208 10.46 5.36 -15.88
N TYR A 209 9.61 4.67 -16.65
CA TYR A 209 8.33 4.15 -16.16
C TYR A 209 8.47 2.69 -15.70
N CYS A 210 7.85 2.37 -14.56
CA CYS A 210 7.82 1.02 -13.99
C CYS A 210 6.40 0.45 -14.08
N SER A 211 6.26 -0.84 -14.39
CA SER A 211 4.95 -1.50 -14.33
C SER A 211 4.64 -1.98 -12.92
N LEU A 212 3.36 -2.18 -12.61
CA LEU A 212 2.96 -2.70 -11.29
C LEU A 212 3.42 -4.15 -11.09
N GLU A 213 3.47 -4.92 -12.18
CA GLU A 213 4.01 -6.27 -12.21
C GLU A 213 5.51 -6.30 -11.89
N SER A 214 6.31 -5.40 -12.48
CA SER A 214 7.75 -5.35 -12.17
C SER A 214 7.99 -4.96 -10.71
N ILE A 215 7.18 -4.03 -10.17
CA ILE A 215 7.25 -3.65 -8.75
C ILE A 215 6.91 -4.85 -7.85
N LEU A 216 5.88 -5.65 -8.18
CA LEU A 216 5.52 -6.85 -7.41
C LEU A 216 6.69 -7.84 -7.39
N ILE A 217 7.17 -8.22 -8.57
CA ILE A 217 8.24 -9.22 -8.72
C ILE A 217 9.54 -8.77 -8.06
N ASP A 218 9.98 -7.54 -8.32
CA ASP A 218 11.21 -7.00 -7.71
C ASP A 218 11.06 -6.87 -6.19
N SER A 219 9.88 -6.54 -5.68
CA SER A 219 9.66 -6.46 -4.23
C SER A 219 9.75 -7.83 -3.55
N LEU A 220 9.28 -8.90 -4.20
CA LEU A 220 9.43 -10.27 -3.70
C LEU A 220 10.89 -10.72 -3.74
N LYS A 221 11.63 -10.40 -4.81
CA LYS A 221 13.08 -10.66 -4.90
C LYS A 221 13.85 -9.92 -3.81
N LEU A 222 13.50 -8.65 -3.56
CA LEU A 222 14.09 -7.84 -2.49
C LEU A 222 13.76 -8.42 -1.11
N ALA A 223 12.54 -8.90 -0.89
CA ALA A 223 12.15 -9.58 0.33
C ALA A 223 12.98 -10.84 0.59
N SER A 224 13.26 -11.62 -0.46
CA SER A 224 14.19 -12.76 -0.36
C SER A 224 15.58 -12.32 0.09
N ASN A 225 16.14 -11.25 -0.46
CA ASN A 225 17.44 -10.73 -0.03
C ASN A 225 17.43 -10.28 1.44
N ILE A 226 16.39 -9.57 1.88
CA ILE A 226 16.24 -9.14 3.28
C ILE A 226 16.19 -10.38 4.19
N TYR A 227 15.38 -11.38 3.82
CA TYR A 227 15.26 -12.62 4.56
C TYR A 227 16.60 -13.38 4.66
N HIS A 228 17.37 -13.47 3.58
CA HIS A 228 18.67 -14.15 3.60
C HIS A 228 19.74 -13.41 4.40
N SER A 229 19.62 -12.10 4.56
CA SER A 229 20.55 -11.32 5.40
C SER A 229 20.46 -11.64 6.90
N GLY A 230 19.46 -12.43 7.32
CA GLY A 230 19.18 -12.71 8.74
C GLY A 230 18.43 -11.59 9.45
N TYR A 231 18.15 -10.47 8.77
CA TYR A 231 17.30 -9.42 9.31
C TYR A 231 15.84 -9.88 9.35
N ARG A 232 15.23 -9.75 10.52
CA ARG A 232 13.86 -10.16 10.82
C ARG A 232 13.16 -8.94 11.42
N PRO A 233 12.44 -8.13 10.61
CA PRO A 233 11.75 -6.97 11.16
C PRO A 233 10.58 -7.41 12.04
N ASP A 234 10.38 -6.70 13.14
CA ASP A 234 9.17 -6.76 13.97
C ASP A 234 8.10 -5.82 13.41
N PHE A 235 8.54 -4.69 12.82
CA PHE A 235 7.68 -3.72 12.15
C PHE A 235 8.15 -3.47 10.71
N LEU A 236 7.21 -3.48 9.78
CA LEU A 236 7.38 -3.01 8.42
C LEU A 236 6.59 -1.71 8.25
N ILE A 237 7.27 -0.64 7.86
CA ILE A 237 6.68 0.69 7.64
C ILE A 237 6.75 1.01 6.16
N ALA A 238 5.62 0.95 5.46
CA ALA A 238 5.50 1.40 4.08
C ALA A 238 5.25 2.91 4.03
N LEU A 239 6.11 3.67 3.34
CA LEU A 239 5.89 5.11 3.20
C LEU A 239 4.83 5.37 2.12
N TRP A 240 3.71 5.98 2.48
CA TRP A 240 2.72 6.40 1.50
C TRP A 240 3.14 7.68 0.79
N PRO A 241 2.91 7.80 -0.54
CA PRO A 241 2.34 6.77 -1.42
C PRO A 241 3.39 5.80 -1.98
N GLY A 242 4.67 6.19 -1.96
CA GLY A 242 5.71 5.55 -2.77
C GLY A 242 6.03 4.11 -2.42
N GLY A 243 5.99 3.73 -1.15
CA GLY A 243 6.38 2.43 -0.62
C GLY A 243 5.26 1.41 -0.45
N ILE A 244 4.01 1.74 -0.76
CA ILE A 244 2.85 0.88 -0.50
C ILE A 244 2.91 -0.44 -1.28
N SER A 245 3.06 -0.36 -2.60
CA SER A 245 3.12 -1.55 -3.46
C SER A 245 4.28 -2.47 -3.07
N SER A 246 5.45 -1.89 -2.78
CA SER A 246 6.61 -2.67 -2.34
C SER A 246 6.48 -3.24 -0.94
N GLY A 247 6.02 -2.44 0.03
CA GLY A 247 5.86 -2.87 1.42
C GLY A 247 4.86 -4.01 1.55
N ILE A 248 3.74 -3.94 0.81
CA ILE A 248 2.74 -5.02 0.78
C ILE A 248 3.34 -6.31 0.22
N SER A 249 4.06 -6.22 -0.90
CA SER A 249 4.68 -7.38 -1.54
C SER A 249 5.75 -8.02 -0.65
N ILE A 250 6.60 -7.21 -0.01
CA ILE A 250 7.60 -7.68 0.95
C ILE A 250 6.93 -8.35 2.16
N HIS A 251 5.86 -7.76 2.68
CA HIS A 251 5.11 -8.34 3.79
C HIS A 251 4.48 -9.68 3.43
N GLU A 252 3.91 -9.83 2.23
CA GLU A 252 3.34 -11.11 1.77
C GLU A 252 4.39 -12.21 1.63
N PHE A 253 5.63 -11.87 1.25
CA PHE A 253 6.75 -12.83 1.30
C PHE A 253 7.01 -13.31 2.72
N PHE A 254 7.06 -12.41 3.70
CA PHE A 254 7.28 -12.80 5.10
C PHE A 254 6.09 -13.60 5.67
N LYS A 255 4.84 -13.23 5.37
CA LYS A 255 3.66 -14.06 5.72
C LYS A 255 3.74 -15.45 5.12
N TYR A 256 4.23 -15.59 3.89
CA TYR A 256 4.47 -16.89 3.27
C TYR A 256 5.45 -17.72 4.11
N LYS A 257 6.59 -17.14 4.54
CA LYS A 257 7.58 -17.83 5.39
C LYS A 257 6.99 -18.26 6.74
N GLU A 258 6.23 -17.40 7.39
CA GLU A 258 5.51 -17.72 8.63
C GLU A 258 4.55 -18.90 8.44
N LYS A 259 3.69 -18.87 7.41
CA LYS A 259 2.73 -19.95 7.16
C LYS A 259 3.38 -21.28 6.79
N LYS A 260 4.58 -21.26 6.21
CA LYS A 260 5.37 -22.47 5.94
C LYS A 260 6.10 -23.03 7.17
N GLY A 261 5.92 -22.41 8.34
CA GLY A 261 6.24 -23.02 9.63
C GLY A 261 7.73 -23.00 9.98
N GLU A 262 8.47 -21.98 9.53
CA GLU A 262 9.83 -21.75 10.05
C GLU A 262 9.74 -21.44 11.55
N ALA A 263 10.36 -22.31 12.37
CA ALA A 263 10.22 -22.24 13.83
C ALA A 263 10.70 -20.88 14.37
N GLY A 264 9.82 -20.18 15.08
CA GLY A 264 10.12 -18.87 15.69
C GLY A 264 10.11 -17.69 14.72
N PHE A 265 9.77 -17.90 13.45
CA PHE A 265 9.58 -16.81 12.48
C PHE A 265 8.15 -16.26 12.57
N LYS A 266 8.02 -14.94 12.70
CA LYS A 266 6.74 -14.21 12.64
C LYS A 266 6.83 -13.12 11.58
N ALA A 267 5.78 -12.93 10.78
CA ALA A 267 5.75 -11.81 9.84
C ALA A 267 5.73 -10.48 10.61
N PRO A 268 6.40 -9.42 10.10
CA PRO A 268 6.38 -8.12 10.75
C PRO A 268 4.97 -7.56 10.82
N ASP A 269 4.65 -6.83 11.89
CA ASP A 269 3.47 -5.97 11.87
C ASP A 269 3.67 -4.86 10.83
N HIS A 270 2.73 -4.75 9.91
CA HIS A 270 2.89 -3.91 8.73
C HIS A 270 1.89 -2.75 8.75
N ILE A 271 2.41 -1.53 8.69
CA ILE A 271 1.63 -0.29 8.66
C ILE A 271 2.11 0.65 7.53
N SER A 272 1.20 1.51 7.07
CA SER A 272 1.51 2.64 6.20
C SER A 272 1.60 3.93 7.01
N ILE A 273 2.60 4.76 6.69
CA ILE A 273 2.71 6.12 7.19
C ILE A 273 2.54 7.09 6.02
N ASN A 274 1.61 8.02 6.17
CA ASN A 274 1.39 9.10 5.22
C ASN A 274 2.56 10.08 5.25
N THR A 275 3.28 10.19 4.12
CA THR A 275 4.36 11.16 3.94
C THR A 275 4.03 12.13 2.81
N SER A 276 4.18 13.43 3.05
CA SER A 276 4.11 14.43 1.98
C SER A 276 5.12 15.54 2.21
N LEU A 277 5.68 16.04 1.11
CA LEU A 277 6.53 17.22 1.15
C LEU A 277 5.66 18.44 1.50
N SER A 278 6.19 19.32 2.34
CA SER A 278 5.60 20.63 2.59
C SER A 278 6.23 21.64 1.64
N ASP A 279 5.41 22.41 0.92
CA ASP A 279 5.89 23.53 0.11
C ASP A 279 6.33 24.72 0.98
N PHE A 280 5.83 24.79 2.22
CA PHE A 280 6.03 25.90 3.15
C PHE A 280 7.11 25.63 4.20
N SER A 281 7.61 24.40 4.31
CA SER A 281 8.65 24.07 5.28
C SER A 281 9.59 22.98 4.80
N TYR A 282 10.80 22.95 5.35
CA TYR A 282 11.74 21.86 5.08
C TYR A 282 11.29 20.51 5.67
N LYS A 283 10.33 20.51 6.62
CA LYS A 283 9.79 19.30 7.26
C LYS A 283 8.64 18.70 6.43
N SER A 284 8.69 17.39 6.17
CA SER A 284 7.55 16.66 5.60
C SER A 284 6.42 16.54 6.63
N ASN A 285 5.19 16.48 6.13
CA ASN A 285 4.06 16.06 6.93
C ASN A 285 4.09 14.53 7.07
N ILE A 286 4.02 14.04 8.31
CA ILE A 286 4.10 12.62 8.63
C ILE A 286 2.91 12.27 9.53
N ILE A 287 2.00 11.45 9.00
CA ILE A 287 0.73 11.08 9.63
C ILE A 287 0.67 9.56 9.81
N GLY A 288 0.05 9.10 10.90
CA GLY A 288 -0.13 7.67 11.19
C GLY A 288 0.93 7.05 12.09
N ILE A 289 1.68 7.87 12.85
CA ILE A 289 2.71 7.37 13.78
C ILE A 289 2.15 6.90 15.13
N LYS A 290 0.95 7.35 15.54
CA LYS A 290 0.46 7.10 16.90
C LYS A 290 0.45 5.60 17.27
N TYR A 291 0.03 4.76 16.34
CA TYR A 291 0.09 3.31 16.52
C TYR A 291 1.52 2.80 16.82
N LEU A 292 2.53 3.31 16.10
CA LEU A 292 3.92 2.92 16.32
C LEU A 292 4.46 3.42 17.66
N GLU A 293 4.07 4.63 18.08
CA GLU A 293 4.42 5.16 19.41
C GLU A 293 3.97 4.22 20.53
N ASP A 294 2.76 3.68 20.40
CA ASP A 294 2.13 2.87 21.44
C ASP A 294 2.60 1.40 21.44
N ASN A 295 3.25 0.93 20.36
CA ASN A 295 3.56 -0.49 20.17
C ASN A 295 5.04 -0.83 19.94
N ILE A 296 5.89 0.13 19.56
CA ILE A 296 7.33 -0.11 19.38
C ILE A 296 8.07 -0.06 20.72
N ASN A 297 8.90 -1.08 20.93
CA ASN A 297 9.84 -1.24 22.03
C ASN A 297 11.27 -1.08 21.54
N PHE A 298 12.19 -0.90 22.50
CA PHE A 298 13.61 -0.63 22.22
C PHE A 298 14.29 -1.68 21.33
N ASP A 299 13.98 -2.97 21.54
CA ASP A 299 14.61 -4.08 20.83
C ASP A 299 13.96 -4.39 19.47
N ASP A 300 12.84 -3.74 19.15
CA ASP A 300 12.09 -4.02 17.93
C ASP A 300 12.85 -3.54 16.68
N LYS A 301 12.90 -4.41 15.68
CA LYS A 301 13.51 -4.15 14.38
C LYS A 301 12.51 -3.54 13.42
N ILE A 302 12.89 -2.40 12.83
CA ILE A 302 12.05 -1.61 11.95
C ILE A 302 12.59 -1.69 10.52
N LEU A 303 11.77 -2.11 9.57
CA LEU A 303 12.05 -2.02 8.15
C LEU A 303 11.22 -0.90 7.53
N ILE A 304 11.87 0.18 7.12
CA ILE A 304 11.23 1.26 6.35
C ILE A 304 11.31 0.92 4.86
N VAL A 305 10.18 0.93 4.18
CA VAL A 305 10.07 0.59 2.76
C VAL A 305 9.60 1.80 1.95
N ASN A 306 10.37 2.13 0.92
CA ASN A 306 9.97 3.03 -0.15
C ASN A 306 10.38 2.44 -1.49
N THR A 307 9.57 2.52 -2.56
CA THR A 307 9.91 1.85 -3.82
C THR A 307 11.21 2.38 -4.44
N GLU A 308 11.46 3.68 -4.31
CA GLU A 308 12.71 4.35 -4.73
C GLU A 308 13.37 5.07 -3.56
N PHE A 309 14.68 4.88 -3.40
CA PHE A 309 15.54 5.72 -2.59
C PHE A 309 16.32 6.65 -3.51
N ALA A 310 15.82 7.87 -3.67
CA ALA A 310 16.53 8.96 -4.35
C ALA A 310 17.40 9.71 -3.33
N SER A 311 17.10 10.98 -3.06
CA SER A 311 17.75 11.78 -2.01
C SER A 311 17.59 11.25 -0.57
N GLY A 312 16.73 10.25 -0.37
CA GLY A 312 16.41 9.72 0.96
C GLY A 312 15.62 10.69 1.86
N ARG A 313 15.14 11.84 1.36
CA ARG A 313 14.50 12.89 2.19
C ARG A 313 13.30 12.36 3.00
N LEU A 314 12.33 11.71 2.36
CA LEU A 314 11.13 11.20 3.04
C LEU A 314 11.46 10.12 4.06
N VAL A 315 12.40 9.23 3.72
CA VAL A 315 12.87 8.16 4.62
C VAL A 315 13.54 8.76 5.85
N ASN A 316 14.50 9.67 5.65
CA ASN A 316 15.24 10.28 6.76
C ASN A 316 14.34 11.13 7.66
N GLN A 317 13.39 11.89 7.10
CA GLN A 317 12.44 12.66 7.89
C GLN A 317 11.47 11.76 8.68
N THR A 318 11.11 10.60 8.12
CA THR A 318 10.37 9.58 8.88
C THR A 318 11.19 9.06 10.05
N ILE A 319 12.48 8.76 9.84
CA ILE A 319 13.38 8.32 10.92
C ILE A 319 13.53 9.40 11.99
N ASP A 320 13.69 10.67 11.61
CA ASP A 320 13.80 11.78 12.55
C ASP A 320 12.53 11.92 13.39
N LYS A 321 11.36 11.75 12.78
CA LYS A 321 10.08 11.78 13.49
C LYS A 321 9.90 10.58 14.41
N LEU A 322 10.32 9.38 14.01
CA LEU A 322 10.34 8.20 14.86
C LEU A 322 11.27 8.40 16.06
N LYS A 323 12.48 8.96 15.86
CA LYS A 323 13.40 9.32 16.95
C LYS A 323 12.77 10.31 17.94
N GLU A 324 12.09 11.33 17.44
CA GLU A 324 11.43 12.36 18.27
C GLU A 324 10.36 11.75 19.18
N ILE A 325 9.57 10.83 18.64
CA ILE A 325 8.40 10.25 19.32
C ILE A 325 8.80 9.07 20.21
N LEU A 326 9.56 8.11 19.69
CA LEU A 326 9.94 6.89 20.41
C LEU A 326 11.06 7.14 21.43
N LYS A 327 11.87 8.18 21.23
CA LYS A 327 12.95 8.60 22.14
C LYS A 327 13.87 7.46 22.54
N ARG A 328 13.67 6.90 23.74
CA ARG A 328 14.47 5.81 24.30
C ARG A 328 14.05 4.42 23.81
N ASN A 329 12.96 4.30 23.07
CA ASN A 329 12.42 3.03 22.55
C ASN A 329 12.89 2.78 21.10
N ILE A 330 13.95 3.42 20.64
CA ILE A 330 14.45 3.24 19.27
C ILE A 330 15.97 3.30 19.22
N THR A 331 16.58 2.41 18.45
CA THR A 331 18.02 2.43 18.15
C THR A 331 18.25 2.36 16.65
N LEU A 332 19.17 3.17 16.13
CA LEU A 332 19.46 3.25 14.70
C LEU A 332 19.93 1.94 14.08
N GLU A 333 20.60 1.09 14.86
CA GLU A 333 21.07 -0.22 14.40
C GLU A 333 19.92 -1.17 14.01
N ASN A 334 18.77 -1.00 14.68
CA ASN A 334 17.53 -1.74 14.46
C ASN A 334 16.67 -1.13 13.36
N ILE A 335 17.09 -0.05 12.70
CA ILE A 335 16.38 0.52 11.55
C ILE A 335 17.09 0.14 10.27
N LYS A 336 16.38 -0.52 9.37
CA LYS A 336 16.82 -0.79 8.00
C LYS A 336 15.88 -0.15 7.00
N VAL A 337 16.43 0.13 5.82
CA VAL A 337 15.70 0.76 4.71
C VAL A 337 15.78 -0.16 3.51
N ALA A 338 14.65 -0.44 2.88
CA ALA A 338 14.57 -1.24 1.67
C ALA A 338 13.89 -0.46 0.54
N SER A 339 14.49 -0.52 -0.65
CA SER A 339 13.96 0.09 -1.87
C SER A 339 14.29 -0.75 -3.09
N ILE A 340 13.38 -0.86 -4.06
CA ILE A 340 13.71 -1.54 -5.32
C ILE A 340 14.81 -0.77 -6.03
N TYR A 341 14.58 0.54 -6.20
CA TYR A 341 15.47 1.44 -6.93
C TYR A 341 16.29 2.29 -5.96
N TYR A 342 17.57 2.42 -6.23
CA TYR A 342 18.48 3.35 -5.56
C TYR A 342 19.08 4.30 -6.59
N TYR A 343 18.75 5.58 -6.50
CA TYR A 343 19.29 6.64 -7.34
C TYR A 343 20.25 7.53 -6.51
N PRO A 344 21.56 7.20 -6.46
CA PRO A 344 22.53 7.83 -5.57
C PRO A 344 22.84 9.30 -5.89
N ASN A 345 22.60 9.74 -7.13
CA ASN A 345 23.03 11.06 -7.61
C ASN A 345 21.89 12.10 -7.61
N GLU A 346 20.72 11.77 -7.05
CA GLU A 346 19.65 12.76 -6.88
C GLU A 346 19.97 13.68 -5.69
N ASP A 347 20.69 14.76 -5.98
CA ASP A 347 21.00 15.83 -5.05
C ASP A 347 19.71 16.53 -4.58
N ALA A 348 19.22 16.23 -3.37
CA ALA A 348 18.10 17.01 -2.79
C ALA A 348 18.30 17.53 -1.37
N THR A 349 19.46 17.37 -0.72
CA THR A 349 19.68 18.02 0.59
C THR A 349 21.09 18.57 0.77
N ARG A 350 21.33 19.81 0.28
CA ARG A 350 22.40 20.65 0.83
C ARG A 350 22.09 21.18 2.25
N ALA A 351 20.87 20.96 2.75
CA ALA A 351 20.34 21.61 3.95
C ALA A 351 20.29 20.74 5.21
N THR A 352 20.40 19.40 5.11
CA THR A 352 20.28 18.48 6.27
C THR A 352 21.23 17.32 6.15
N ASN A 353 21.94 16.96 7.23
CA ASN A 353 22.77 15.77 7.27
C ASN A 353 21.89 14.52 7.43
N PRO A 354 21.73 13.66 6.42
CA PRO A 354 20.80 12.53 6.49
C PRO A 354 21.32 11.45 7.46
N THR A 355 20.40 10.75 8.12
CA THR A 355 20.74 9.57 8.95
C THR A 355 21.29 8.43 8.07
N PHE A 356 20.67 8.18 6.92
CA PHE A 356 21.11 7.20 5.93
C PHE A 356 21.23 7.85 4.55
N ASN A 357 22.37 7.65 3.89
CA ASN A 357 22.65 8.12 2.52
C ASN A 357 22.27 7.11 1.43
N SER A 358 22.00 5.86 1.82
CA SER A 358 21.61 4.79 0.92
C SER A 358 20.62 3.86 1.61
N PRO A 359 19.81 3.09 0.85
CA PRO A 359 19.06 2.00 1.43
C PRO A 359 20.03 0.89 1.89
N HIS A 360 19.61 0.12 2.89
CA HIS A 360 20.34 -1.06 3.34
C HIS A 360 20.14 -2.25 2.40
N TYR A 361 18.97 -2.32 1.76
CA TYR A 361 18.61 -3.34 0.80
C TYR A 361 18.08 -2.69 -0.47
N PHE A 362 18.65 -3.05 -1.62
CA PHE A 362 18.14 -2.65 -2.93
C PHE A 362 18.49 -3.64 -4.03
N LEU A 363 17.71 -3.63 -5.11
CA LEU A 363 17.94 -4.50 -6.26
C LEU A 363 18.55 -3.75 -7.44
N LYS A 364 18.14 -2.50 -7.67
CA LYS A 364 18.45 -1.79 -8.90
C LYS A 364 19.07 -0.44 -8.58
N LYS A 365 20.32 -0.24 -8.98
CA LYS A 365 20.97 1.07 -8.95
C LYS A 365 20.70 1.78 -10.27
N THR A 366 20.13 2.99 -10.21
CA THR A 366 19.72 3.76 -11.39
C THR A 366 20.41 5.13 -11.43
N ASN A 367 20.32 5.80 -12.57
CA ASN A 367 20.75 7.19 -12.79
C ASN A 367 19.59 8.12 -13.16
N ALA A 368 18.36 7.67 -12.94
CA ALA A 368 17.13 8.33 -13.33
C ALA A 368 16.02 8.02 -12.32
N THR A 369 15.05 8.92 -12.23
CA THR A 369 13.91 8.80 -11.33
C THR A 369 12.90 7.77 -11.85
N ALA A 370 12.43 6.89 -10.98
CA ALA A 370 11.36 5.95 -11.27
C ALA A 370 9.99 6.64 -11.20
N ILE A 371 9.17 6.47 -12.25
CA ILE A 371 7.76 6.86 -12.27
C ILE A 371 6.90 5.61 -12.21
N PHE A 372 6.05 5.55 -11.19
CA PHE A 372 5.16 4.43 -10.96
C PHE A 372 3.77 4.68 -11.57
N PRO A 373 2.95 3.64 -11.79
CA PRO A 373 1.63 3.79 -12.39
C PRO A 373 0.64 4.62 -11.56
N GLN A 374 0.90 4.81 -10.27
CA GLN A 374 0.18 5.72 -9.38
C GLN A 374 0.80 7.13 -9.29
N GLN A 375 1.68 7.48 -10.23
CA GLN A 375 2.38 8.76 -10.30
C GLN A 375 2.45 9.28 -11.75
N ILE A 376 1.45 8.96 -12.57
CA ILE A 376 1.31 9.39 -13.96
C ILE A 376 1.45 10.90 -14.13
N HIS A 377 1.00 11.70 -13.17
CA HIS A 377 1.15 13.16 -13.11
C HIS A 377 2.61 13.63 -13.14
N ARG A 378 3.59 12.75 -12.90
CA ARG A 378 5.03 13.05 -12.96
C ARG A 378 5.60 12.90 -14.38
N LEU A 379 4.86 12.30 -15.31
CA LEU A 379 5.26 12.28 -16.73
C LEU A 379 5.21 13.70 -17.31
N LEU A 380 6.10 14.01 -18.26
CA LEU A 380 6.17 15.32 -18.91
C LEU A 380 4.91 15.62 -19.73
N ASN A 381 4.44 14.63 -20.49
CA ASN A 381 3.19 14.66 -21.24
C ASN A 381 2.46 13.33 -21.05
N PRO A 382 1.70 13.18 -19.95
CA PRO A 382 1.13 11.88 -19.60
C PRO A 382 0.20 11.32 -20.67
N GLU A 383 -0.60 12.15 -21.35
CA GLU A 383 -1.49 11.70 -22.42
C GLU A 383 -0.73 11.07 -23.60
N ARG A 384 0.33 11.73 -24.06
CA ARG A 384 1.15 11.25 -25.18
C ARG A 384 2.02 10.07 -24.78
N GLU A 385 2.68 10.14 -23.62
CA GLU A 385 3.62 9.10 -23.18
C GLU A 385 2.90 7.78 -22.89
N LEU A 386 1.68 7.82 -22.34
CA LEU A 386 0.88 6.61 -22.10
C LEU A 386 0.45 5.90 -23.40
N GLU A 387 0.50 6.54 -24.56
CA GLU A 387 0.26 5.84 -25.86
C GLU A 387 1.23 4.69 -26.09
N THR A 388 2.45 4.82 -25.55
CA THR A 388 3.49 3.79 -25.68
C THR A 388 3.66 3.03 -24.37
N LEU A 389 3.65 3.74 -23.24
CA LEU A 389 3.92 3.13 -21.93
C LEU A 389 2.78 2.24 -21.44
N PHE A 390 1.53 2.70 -21.59
CA PHE A 390 0.36 1.96 -21.09
C PHE A 390 -0.95 2.39 -21.80
N PRO A 391 -1.20 1.92 -23.04
CA PRO A 391 -2.32 2.40 -23.87
C PRO A 391 -3.70 2.21 -23.25
N GLN A 392 -3.88 1.13 -22.48
CA GLN A 392 -5.14 0.82 -21.81
C GLN A 392 -5.46 1.85 -20.72
N LEU A 393 -4.44 2.26 -19.96
CA LEU A 393 -4.56 3.28 -18.92
C LEU A 393 -4.84 4.66 -19.55
N LYS A 394 -4.17 5.00 -20.67
CA LYS A 394 -4.47 6.21 -21.45
C LYS A 394 -5.97 6.29 -21.77
N LYS A 395 -6.53 5.21 -22.32
CA LYS A 395 -7.95 5.15 -22.72
C LYS A 395 -8.89 5.40 -21.54
N ILE A 396 -8.56 4.91 -20.35
CA ILE A 396 -9.37 5.16 -19.15
C ILE A 396 -9.32 6.64 -18.75
N ILE A 397 -8.12 7.23 -18.72
CA ILE A 397 -7.90 8.60 -18.22
C ILE A 397 -8.43 9.66 -19.21
N TYR A 398 -8.16 9.49 -20.50
CA TYR A 398 -8.35 10.50 -21.55
C TYR A 398 -9.41 10.16 -22.61
N GLY A 399 -9.89 8.92 -22.64
CA GLY A 399 -10.88 8.45 -23.62
C GLY A 399 -12.29 8.29 -23.07
#